data_AF-A0A971RYL7-F1
#
_entry.id   AF-A0A971RYL7-F1
#
_cell.length_a   1.000
_cell.length_b   1.000
_cell.length_c   1.000
_cell.angle_alpha   90.00
_cell.angle_beta   90.00
_cell.angle_gamma   90.00
#
_symmetry.space_group_name_H-M   'P 1'
#
loop_
_entity.id
_entity.type
_entity.pdbx_description
1 polymer ?
#
loop_
_entity_poly.entity_id
_entity_poly.type
_entity_poly.pdbx_seq_one_letter_code
_entity_poly.pdbx_strand_id
1 'polypeptide(L)'
;LHFDDYFYPSNYPLPSGEDKDGPVANSRREHVNDLIQRVSNAIKQINDEVSFGISPMGIWKNSTSDPTGSETKGNESYYTVFADTRTWIKNGWIDYVVPQIYWETGNKAADYETLVKWWSNEVRETGVDLYIGHGLYKDVIAKEIDTQLRIAQKYPLVKGSFYYGMKNLLANQAGSAEKIMAFNRLQSLEPGLNPQADVNISSGQSPVKSGTVTASVLNVRSGAGLHNSVITKVPRGTKVTVLNKEPGWYNVKLANGQVGWVSADYLTVNF
;
A
#
# COMPACT_ATOMS: atom_id res chain seq x y z
N LEU A 1 19.28 0.77 -0.03
CA LEU A 1 19.46 1.21 -1.44
C LEU A 1 18.23 0.78 -2.24
N HIS A 2 17.75 1.63 -3.16
CA HIS A 2 16.53 1.37 -3.93
C HIS A 2 16.77 1.62 -5.42
N PHE A 3 16.42 0.67 -6.29
CA PHE A 3 16.30 0.88 -7.73
C PHE A 3 14.83 0.82 -8.15
N ASP A 4 14.47 1.60 -9.18
CA ASP A 4 13.13 1.57 -9.78
C ASP A 4 13.13 0.66 -11.03
N ASP A 5 12.17 0.85 -11.94
CA ASP A 5 11.87 -0.07 -13.04
C ASP A 5 12.71 0.13 -14.32
N TYR A 6 13.64 1.09 -14.31
CA TYR A 6 14.47 1.41 -15.49
C TYR A 6 15.71 0.52 -15.58
N PHE A 7 15.71 -0.37 -16.57
CA PHE A 7 16.85 -1.22 -16.95
C PHE A 7 17.28 -0.91 -18.39
N TYR A 8 17.03 -1.83 -19.33
CA TYR A 8 17.14 -1.49 -20.74
C TYR A 8 15.96 -0.63 -21.20
N PRO A 9 16.14 0.22 -22.24
CA PRO A 9 15.03 0.94 -22.86
C PRO A 9 13.97 -0.03 -23.42
N SER A 10 12.68 0.29 -23.22
CA SER A 10 11.53 -0.59 -23.54
C SER A 10 11.44 -1.08 -25.00
N ASN A 11 12.12 -0.40 -25.94
CA ASN A 11 12.14 -0.71 -27.37
C ASN A 11 13.56 -0.96 -27.87
N TYR A 12 14.47 -1.41 -27.00
CA TYR A 12 15.86 -1.63 -27.38
C TYR A 12 15.95 -2.81 -28.37
N PRO A 13 16.37 -2.56 -29.63
CA PRO A 13 16.17 -3.52 -30.72
C PRO A 13 17.00 -4.78 -30.53
N LEU A 14 16.47 -5.93 -30.96
CA LEU A 14 17.25 -7.16 -31.10
C LEU A 14 17.91 -7.20 -32.49
N PRO A 15 19.07 -7.88 -32.65
CA PRO A 15 19.66 -8.09 -33.96
C PRO A 15 18.71 -8.84 -34.91
N SER A 16 18.92 -8.68 -36.22
CA SER A 16 18.11 -9.38 -37.22
C SER A 16 18.23 -10.90 -37.05
N GLY A 17 17.09 -11.61 -37.05
CA GLY A 17 17.02 -13.05 -36.86
C GLY A 17 16.97 -13.51 -35.40
N GLU A 18 17.09 -12.60 -34.43
CA GLU A 18 16.89 -12.90 -33.01
C GLU A 18 15.44 -12.67 -32.57
N ASP A 19 14.97 -13.50 -31.65
CA ASP A 19 13.67 -13.36 -30.98
C ASP A 19 13.84 -12.99 -29.50
N LYS A 20 12.71 -12.71 -28.82
CA LYS A 20 12.66 -12.25 -27.43
C LYS A 20 13.18 -13.26 -26.39
N ASP A 21 13.34 -14.52 -26.80
CA ASP A 21 13.88 -15.64 -26.02
C ASP A 21 15.25 -16.11 -26.55
N GLY A 22 15.79 -15.43 -27.57
CA GLY A 22 17.07 -15.74 -28.21
C GLY A 22 18.31 -15.37 -27.38
N PRO A 23 19.51 -15.74 -27.87
CA PRO A 23 20.77 -15.58 -27.15
C PRO A 23 21.06 -14.15 -26.68
N VAL A 24 20.82 -13.13 -27.51
CA VAL A 24 21.06 -11.73 -27.13
C VAL A 24 20.04 -11.25 -26.11
N ALA A 25 18.77 -11.66 -26.24
CA ALA A 25 17.75 -11.33 -25.23
C ALA A 25 18.09 -11.96 -23.87
N ASN A 26 18.54 -13.21 -23.85
CA ASN A 26 19.01 -13.88 -22.64
C ASN A 26 20.26 -13.21 -22.07
N SER A 27 21.24 -12.88 -22.90
CA SER A 27 22.45 -12.15 -22.47
C SER A 27 22.12 -10.80 -21.84
N ARG A 28 21.11 -10.07 -22.34
CA ARG A 28 20.66 -8.81 -21.72
C ARG A 28 20.07 -9.02 -20.33
N ARG A 29 19.25 -10.07 -20.15
CA ARG A 29 18.76 -10.46 -18.81
C ARG A 29 19.91 -10.81 -17.87
N GLU A 30 20.91 -11.54 -18.35
CA GLU A 30 22.11 -11.87 -17.58
C GLU A 30 22.94 -10.63 -17.19
N HIS A 31 23.04 -9.62 -18.06
CA HIS A 31 23.71 -8.37 -17.70
C HIS A 31 22.98 -7.63 -16.57
N VAL A 32 21.64 -7.61 -16.60
CA VAL A 32 20.85 -7.03 -15.51
C VAL A 32 21.02 -7.86 -14.23
N ASN A 33 20.97 -9.19 -14.33
CA ASN A 33 21.18 -10.10 -13.21
C ASN A 33 22.56 -9.90 -12.55
N ASP A 34 23.63 -9.80 -13.36
CA ASP A 34 25.00 -9.54 -12.89
C ASP A 34 25.09 -8.19 -12.15
N LEU A 35 24.45 -7.14 -12.67
CA LEU A 35 24.36 -5.85 -11.97
C LEU A 35 23.69 -6.01 -10.60
N ILE A 36 22.50 -6.62 -10.54
CA ILE A 36 21.73 -6.77 -9.30
C ILE A 36 22.52 -7.60 -8.27
N GLN A 37 23.09 -8.72 -8.69
CA GLN A 37 23.89 -9.58 -7.82
C GLN A 37 25.13 -8.84 -7.28
N ARG A 38 25.86 -8.10 -8.14
CA ARG A 38 27.04 -7.34 -7.71
C ARG A 38 26.71 -6.24 -6.72
N VAL A 39 25.62 -5.50 -6.95
CA VAL A 39 25.15 -4.47 -6.02
C VAL A 39 24.78 -5.10 -4.67
N SER A 40 24.03 -6.21 -4.70
CA SER A 40 23.66 -6.96 -3.49
C SER A 40 24.90 -7.38 -2.70
N ASN A 41 25.86 -8.06 -3.36
CA ASN A 41 27.10 -8.53 -2.75
C ASN A 41 27.92 -7.37 -2.17
N ALA A 42 28.06 -6.27 -2.91
CA ALA A 42 28.81 -5.11 -2.45
C ALA A 42 28.18 -4.48 -1.19
N ILE A 43 26.86 -4.37 -1.15
CA ILE A 43 26.15 -3.87 0.04
C ILE A 43 26.41 -4.79 1.23
N LYS A 44 26.18 -6.10 1.10
CA LYS A 44 26.35 -7.06 2.20
C LYS A 44 27.79 -7.19 2.68
N GLN A 45 28.78 -6.95 1.81
CA GLN A 45 30.19 -6.90 2.20
C GLN A 45 30.57 -5.64 3.00
N ILE A 46 29.88 -4.52 2.78
CA ILE A 46 30.16 -3.24 3.45
C ILE A 46 29.35 -3.11 4.74
N ASN A 47 28.05 -3.36 4.67
CA ASN A 47 27.13 -3.32 5.79
C ASN A 47 25.88 -4.18 5.48
N ASP A 48 25.75 -5.32 6.15
CA ASP A 48 24.65 -6.26 5.95
C ASP A 48 23.30 -5.79 6.52
N GLU A 49 23.29 -4.76 7.39
CA GLU A 49 22.09 -4.10 7.88
C GLU A 49 21.40 -3.23 6.81
N VAL A 50 22.11 -2.85 5.74
CA VAL A 50 21.53 -2.03 4.68
C VAL A 50 20.69 -2.91 3.75
N SER A 51 19.39 -2.64 3.69
CA SER A 51 18.48 -3.31 2.75
C SER A 51 18.69 -2.81 1.32
N PHE A 52 18.67 -3.72 0.35
CA PHE A 52 18.60 -3.45 -1.07
C PHE A 52 17.26 -3.95 -1.62
N GLY A 53 16.51 -3.09 -2.29
CA GLY A 53 15.31 -3.55 -2.97
C GLY A 53 15.00 -2.79 -4.25
N ILE A 54 14.09 -3.37 -5.01
CA ILE A 54 13.80 -2.95 -6.37
C ILE A 54 12.30 -2.81 -6.58
N SER A 55 11.90 -1.76 -7.29
CA SER A 55 10.53 -1.50 -7.74
C SER A 55 10.39 -1.80 -9.24
N PRO A 56 10.16 -3.06 -9.65
CA PRO A 56 10.03 -3.42 -11.06
C PRO A 56 8.64 -3.08 -11.62
N MET A 57 8.47 -3.16 -12.95
CA MET A 57 7.15 -3.12 -13.56
C MET A 57 6.23 -4.19 -12.94
N GLY A 58 4.94 -3.88 -12.79
CA GLY A 58 4.00 -4.77 -12.09
C GLY A 58 3.73 -6.12 -12.74
N ILE A 59 4.13 -6.34 -14.00
CA ILE A 59 4.02 -7.63 -14.70
C ILE A 59 5.43 -8.14 -15.02
N TRP A 60 5.77 -9.34 -14.51
CA TRP A 60 7.00 -10.05 -14.88
C TRP A 60 6.84 -10.75 -16.23
N LYS A 61 5.91 -11.72 -16.29
CA LYS A 61 5.42 -12.36 -17.51
C LYS A 61 3.92 -12.59 -17.42
N ASN A 62 3.26 -12.55 -18.56
CA ASN A 62 1.87 -12.98 -18.73
C ASN A 62 1.79 -14.50 -18.77
N SER A 63 0.66 -15.06 -18.35
CA SER A 63 0.40 -16.51 -18.38
C SER A 63 0.42 -17.10 -19.80
N THR A 64 0.19 -16.28 -20.81
CA THR A 64 0.30 -16.67 -22.23
C THR A 64 1.75 -16.80 -22.71
N SER A 65 2.68 -16.11 -22.06
CA SER A 65 4.11 -16.15 -22.38
C SER A 65 4.84 -17.21 -21.57
N ASP A 66 4.37 -17.47 -20.35
CA ASP A 66 4.88 -18.49 -19.43
C ASP A 66 3.72 -18.96 -18.54
N PRO A 67 3.38 -20.26 -18.47
CA PRO A 67 2.22 -20.75 -17.72
C PRO A 67 2.28 -20.45 -16.21
N THR A 68 3.46 -20.08 -15.70
CA THR A 68 3.67 -19.68 -14.30
C THR A 68 3.66 -18.16 -14.11
N GLY A 69 3.44 -17.39 -15.18
CA GLY A 69 3.24 -15.94 -15.15
C GLY A 69 1.86 -15.53 -14.61
N SER A 70 1.64 -14.24 -14.47
CA SER A 70 0.37 -13.69 -13.99
C SER A 70 -0.73 -13.79 -15.04
N GLU A 71 -2.00 -13.95 -14.63
CA GLU A 71 -3.17 -13.96 -15.52
C GLU A 71 -3.47 -12.55 -16.07
N THR A 72 -2.55 -12.03 -16.87
CA THR A 72 -2.52 -10.65 -17.40
C THR A 72 -2.22 -10.64 -18.89
N LYS A 73 -2.32 -9.45 -19.51
CA LYS A 73 -2.11 -9.21 -20.95
C LYS A 73 -1.32 -7.93 -21.21
N GLY A 74 -0.56 -7.44 -20.23
CA GLY A 74 0.18 -6.18 -20.31
C GLY A 74 1.63 -6.36 -20.76
N ASN A 75 2.41 -5.28 -20.76
CA ASN A 75 3.84 -5.35 -21.05
C ASN A 75 4.58 -6.10 -19.94
N GLU A 76 5.51 -6.96 -20.33
CA GLU A 76 6.21 -7.89 -19.46
C GLU A 76 7.63 -7.40 -19.22
N SER A 77 8.01 -7.09 -17.98
CA SER A 77 9.35 -6.59 -17.66
C SER A 77 10.47 -7.52 -18.15
N TYR A 78 10.23 -8.83 -18.17
CA TYR A 78 11.16 -9.84 -18.68
C TYR A 78 11.54 -9.64 -20.16
N TYR A 79 10.62 -9.11 -20.98
CA TYR A 79 10.85 -8.87 -22.41
C TYR A 79 11.05 -7.39 -22.73
N THR A 80 10.36 -6.49 -22.03
CA THR A 80 10.37 -5.06 -22.33
C THR A 80 11.68 -4.40 -21.88
N VAL A 81 12.12 -4.67 -20.66
CA VAL A 81 13.33 -4.02 -20.08
C VAL A 81 14.39 -5.05 -19.66
N PHE A 82 14.20 -6.32 -20.03
CA PHE A 82 15.06 -7.46 -19.68
C PHE A 82 15.26 -7.62 -18.16
N ALA A 83 14.24 -7.28 -17.37
CA ALA A 83 14.24 -7.43 -15.93
C ALA A 83 13.63 -8.77 -15.52
N ASP A 84 14.46 -9.68 -15.02
CA ASP A 84 14.04 -11.00 -14.55
C ASP A 84 13.86 -11.03 -13.03
N THR A 85 12.82 -10.35 -12.56
CA THR A 85 12.54 -10.19 -11.12
C THR A 85 12.40 -11.52 -10.39
N ARG A 86 11.85 -12.55 -11.03
CA ARG A 86 11.74 -13.88 -10.42
C ARG A 86 13.11 -14.43 -10.04
N THR A 87 14.11 -14.29 -10.90
CA THR A 87 15.48 -14.72 -10.63
C THR A 87 16.06 -13.96 -9.44
N TRP A 88 15.82 -12.66 -9.33
CA TRP A 88 16.32 -11.86 -8.20
C TRP A 88 15.69 -12.29 -6.87
N ILE A 89 14.39 -12.58 -6.88
CA ILE A 89 13.66 -13.07 -5.71
C ILE A 89 14.15 -14.46 -5.28
N LYS A 90 14.19 -15.42 -6.22
CA LYS A 90 14.54 -16.82 -5.91
C LYS A 90 15.98 -17.00 -5.44
N ASN A 91 16.89 -16.15 -5.89
CA ASN A 91 18.27 -16.18 -5.42
C ASN A 91 18.54 -15.28 -4.20
N GLY A 92 17.55 -14.55 -3.70
CA GLY A 92 17.72 -13.65 -2.55
C GLY A 92 18.68 -12.49 -2.80
N TRP A 93 18.77 -12.01 -4.06
CA TRP A 93 19.66 -10.88 -4.40
C TRP A 93 19.09 -9.53 -3.98
N ILE A 94 17.81 -9.47 -3.62
CA ILE A 94 17.15 -8.29 -3.09
C ILE A 94 16.51 -8.65 -1.76
N ASP A 95 16.59 -7.73 -0.80
CA ASP A 95 15.93 -7.84 0.50
C ASP A 95 14.43 -7.53 0.40
N TYR A 96 14.03 -6.68 -0.54
CA TYR A 96 12.61 -6.41 -0.81
C TYR A 96 12.30 -6.13 -2.29
N VAL A 97 11.05 -6.37 -2.67
CA VAL A 97 10.50 -6.09 -4.00
C VAL A 97 9.24 -5.23 -3.90
N VAL A 98 9.09 -4.29 -4.83
CA VAL A 98 7.96 -3.35 -4.90
C VAL A 98 7.34 -3.32 -6.30
N PRO A 99 6.63 -4.36 -6.74
CA PRO A 99 5.97 -4.33 -8.05
C PRO A 99 5.06 -3.11 -8.21
N GLN A 100 5.26 -2.38 -9.31
CA GLN A 100 4.45 -1.22 -9.68
C GLN A 100 3.08 -1.66 -10.23
N ILE A 101 2.13 -1.99 -9.34
CA ILE A 101 0.76 -2.40 -9.72
C ILE A 101 -0.08 -1.13 -9.93
N TYR A 102 0.22 -0.40 -11.00
CA TYR A 102 -0.43 0.87 -11.34
C TYR A 102 -1.70 0.67 -12.19
N TRP A 103 -2.53 -0.28 -11.78
CA TRP A 103 -3.84 -0.55 -12.37
C TRP A 103 -4.91 -0.61 -11.28
N GLU A 104 -6.14 -0.31 -11.67
CA GLU A 104 -7.32 -0.41 -10.82
C GLU A 104 -7.82 -1.84 -10.63
N THR A 105 -8.63 -2.03 -9.61
CA THR A 105 -9.34 -3.28 -9.34
C THR A 105 -10.33 -3.55 -10.48
N GLY A 106 -10.34 -4.78 -10.99
CA GLY A 106 -11.15 -5.21 -12.13
C GLY A 106 -10.58 -4.84 -13.50
N ASN A 107 -9.36 -4.32 -13.58
CA ASN A 107 -8.74 -4.00 -14.88
C ASN A 107 -8.62 -5.25 -15.77
N LYS A 108 -9.16 -5.18 -16.99
CA LYS A 108 -9.26 -6.35 -17.90
C LYS A 108 -7.91 -6.90 -18.38
N ALA A 109 -6.85 -6.11 -18.35
CA ALA A 109 -5.52 -6.49 -18.83
C ALA A 109 -4.56 -6.79 -17.67
N ALA A 110 -4.71 -6.12 -16.54
CA ALA A 110 -3.79 -6.17 -15.41
C ALA A 110 -4.52 -5.89 -14.10
N ASP A 111 -5.47 -6.76 -13.74
CA ASP A 111 -6.26 -6.63 -12.51
C ASP A 111 -5.36 -6.55 -11.27
N TYR A 112 -5.67 -5.59 -10.38
CA TYR A 112 -4.89 -5.32 -9.18
C TYR A 112 -4.79 -6.54 -8.25
N GLU A 113 -5.92 -7.18 -7.89
CA GLU A 113 -5.92 -8.30 -6.95
C GLU A 113 -5.23 -9.53 -7.53
N THR A 114 -5.40 -9.77 -8.83
CA THR A 114 -4.70 -10.81 -9.59
C THR A 114 -3.18 -10.66 -9.47
N LEU A 115 -2.67 -9.44 -9.67
CA LEU A 115 -1.23 -9.16 -9.54
C LEU A 115 -0.74 -9.25 -8.09
N VAL A 116 -1.48 -8.72 -7.11
CA VAL A 116 -1.13 -8.85 -5.69
C VAL A 116 -1.02 -10.32 -5.28
N LYS A 117 -1.99 -11.14 -5.66
CA LYS A 117 -1.96 -12.60 -5.42
C LYS A 117 -0.76 -13.26 -6.05
N TRP A 118 -0.45 -12.92 -7.30
CA TRP A 118 0.69 -13.50 -8.02
C TRP A 118 2.01 -13.13 -7.35
N TRP A 119 2.25 -11.85 -7.05
CA TRP A 119 3.47 -11.40 -6.36
C TRP A 119 3.60 -11.96 -4.95
N SER A 120 2.49 -12.09 -4.22
CA SER A 120 2.46 -12.76 -2.92
C SER A 120 2.95 -14.21 -3.01
N ASN A 121 2.59 -14.93 -4.08
CA ASN A 121 3.09 -16.29 -4.33
C ASN A 121 4.56 -16.32 -4.78
N GLU A 122 5.05 -15.33 -5.52
CA GLU A 122 6.45 -15.28 -5.96
C GLU A 122 7.44 -15.25 -4.80
N VAL A 123 7.14 -14.44 -3.78
CA VAL A 123 7.97 -14.28 -2.57
C VAL A 123 7.74 -15.37 -1.52
N ARG A 124 6.76 -16.26 -1.72
CA ARG A 124 6.50 -17.38 -0.81
C ARG A 124 7.75 -18.25 -0.68
N GLU A 125 8.04 -18.66 0.56
CA GLU A 125 9.21 -19.48 0.91
C GLU A 125 10.55 -18.84 0.51
N THR A 126 10.56 -17.51 0.39
CA THR A 126 11.78 -16.71 0.23
C THR A 126 11.97 -15.81 1.45
N GLY A 127 13.16 -15.23 1.58
CA GLY A 127 13.44 -14.18 2.56
C GLY A 127 13.14 -12.75 2.06
N VAL A 128 12.50 -12.61 0.89
CA VAL A 128 12.30 -11.31 0.23
C VAL A 128 10.99 -10.68 0.67
N ASP A 129 11.06 -9.44 1.16
CA ASP A 129 9.89 -8.68 1.60
C ASP A 129 9.11 -8.13 0.40
N LEU A 130 7.79 -8.30 0.40
CA LEU A 130 6.91 -7.76 -0.64
C LEU A 130 6.21 -6.49 -0.15
N TYR A 131 6.35 -5.41 -0.90
CA TYR A 131 5.54 -4.20 -0.79
C TYR A 131 4.80 -3.94 -2.10
N ILE A 132 3.66 -3.25 -2.09
CA ILE A 132 2.93 -2.95 -3.33
C ILE A 132 3.10 -1.49 -3.74
N GLY A 133 3.49 -1.24 -4.99
CA GLY A 133 3.55 0.10 -5.57
C GLY A 133 2.18 0.56 -6.06
N HIS A 134 1.71 1.72 -5.60
CA HIS A 134 0.41 2.32 -5.98
C HIS A 134 0.60 3.63 -6.75
N GLY A 135 0.02 3.71 -7.94
CA GLY A 135 0.12 4.89 -8.82
C GLY A 135 -0.91 5.97 -8.53
N LEU A 136 -0.76 6.70 -7.41
CA LEU A 136 -1.63 7.82 -7.00
C LEU A 136 -1.72 8.98 -8.00
N TYR A 137 -0.83 9.05 -8.98
CA TYR A 137 -0.95 10.00 -10.10
C TYR A 137 -2.14 9.70 -11.02
N LYS A 138 -2.70 8.48 -10.98
CA LYS A 138 -3.91 8.10 -11.70
C LYS A 138 -5.13 8.29 -10.79
N ASP A 139 -6.08 9.12 -11.23
CA ASP A 139 -7.30 9.39 -10.46
C ASP A 139 -8.10 8.15 -10.10
N VAL A 140 -8.17 7.17 -11.02
CA VAL A 140 -8.88 5.92 -10.77
C VAL A 140 -8.29 5.18 -9.57
N ILE A 141 -6.97 5.09 -9.47
CA ILE A 141 -6.24 4.43 -8.36
C ILE A 141 -6.35 5.27 -7.09
N ALA A 142 -6.10 6.57 -7.18
CA ALA A 142 -6.18 7.47 -6.03
C ALA A 142 -7.58 7.47 -5.38
N LYS A 143 -8.62 7.34 -6.21
CA LYS A 143 -10.01 7.23 -5.74
C LYS A 143 -10.31 5.90 -5.04
N GLU A 144 -9.66 4.81 -5.40
CA GLU A 144 -9.90 3.48 -4.82
C GLU A 144 -8.78 2.99 -3.88
N ILE A 145 -7.85 3.86 -3.49
CA ILE A 145 -6.65 3.43 -2.75
C ILE A 145 -6.98 2.65 -1.47
N ASP A 146 -8.06 2.98 -0.77
CA ASP A 146 -8.52 2.22 0.40
C ASP A 146 -8.97 0.80 0.05
N THR A 147 -9.58 0.60 -1.12
CA THR A 147 -9.92 -0.73 -1.64
C THR A 147 -8.65 -1.52 -1.96
N GLN A 148 -7.67 -0.92 -2.64
CA GLN A 148 -6.40 -1.59 -2.93
C GLN A 148 -5.65 -2.00 -1.66
N LEU A 149 -5.61 -1.12 -0.65
CA LEU A 149 -4.96 -1.40 0.63
C LEU A 149 -5.68 -2.53 1.41
N ARG A 150 -7.02 -2.57 1.40
CA ARG A 150 -7.79 -3.69 1.99
C ARG A 150 -7.58 -5.00 1.23
N ILE A 151 -7.43 -4.97 -0.09
CA ILE A 151 -7.10 -6.16 -0.89
C ILE A 151 -5.71 -6.66 -0.52
N ALA A 152 -4.70 -5.77 -0.48
CA ALA A 152 -3.33 -6.10 -0.11
C ALA A 152 -3.25 -6.78 1.27
N GLN A 153 -4.01 -6.30 2.26
CA GLN A 153 -4.10 -6.91 3.59
C GLN A 153 -4.57 -8.36 3.62
N LYS A 154 -5.33 -8.82 2.61
CA LYS A 154 -5.77 -10.22 2.55
C LYS A 154 -4.61 -11.19 2.34
N TYR A 155 -3.44 -10.69 1.93
CA TYR A 155 -2.26 -11.47 1.58
C TYR A 155 -1.16 -11.26 2.63
N PRO A 156 -0.97 -12.18 3.59
CA PRO A 156 -0.07 -11.98 4.74
C PRO A 156 1.40 -11.72 4.40
N LEU A 157 1.84 -12.10 3.20
CA LEU A 157 3.20 -11.84 2.71
C LEU A 157 3.40 -10.42 2.20
N VAL A 158 2.32 -9.64 2.02
CA VAL A 158 2.41 -8.21 1.69
C VAL A 158 2.67 -7.43 2.97
N LYS A 159 3.85 -6.84 3.10
CA LYS A 159 4.32 -6.13 4.30
C LYS A 159 4.03 -4.63 4.30
N GLY A 160 3.51 -4.08 3.20
CA GLY A 160 3.12 -2.68 3.13
C GLY A 160 3.02 -2.14 1.70
N SER A 161 3.14 -0.82 1.57
CA SER A 161 2.82 -0.09 0.35
C SER A 161 3.80 1.05 0.07
N PHE A 162 4.06 1.29 -1.21
CA PHE A 162 4.78 2.45 -1.74
C PHE A 162 3.81 3.29 -2.58
N TYR A 163 3.89 4.61 -2.49
CA TYR A 163 2.95 5.52 -3.15
C TYR A 163 3.67 6.40 -4.17
N TYR A 164 3.36 6.20 -5.45
CA TYR A 164 3.89 7.01 -6.54
C TYR A 164 2.84 8.02 -7.04
N GLY A 165 3.03 9.34 -6.96
CA GLY A 165 4.16 10.08 -6.40
C GLY A 165 3.80 10.87 -5.14
N MET A 166 4.83 11.27 -4.39
CA MET A 166 4.70 12.13 -3.20
C MET A 166 3.89 13.41 -3.48
N LYS A 167 4.06 14.02 -4.68
CA LYS A 167 3.29 15.19 -5.09
C LYS A 167 1.76 14.96 -5.03
N ASN A 168 1.28 13.82 -5.53
CA ASN A 168 -0.14 13.49 -5.56
C ASN A 168 -0.67 13.17 -4.17
N LEU A 169 0.16 12.52 -3.33
CA LEU A 169 -0.17 12.26 -1.94
C LEU A 169 -0.34 13.59 -1.17
N LEU A 170 0.63 14.51 -1.28
CA LEU A 170 0.57 15.81 -0.63
C LEU A 170 -0.58 16.69 -1.14
N ALA A 171 -0.94 16.57 -2.42
CA ALA A 171 -2.09 17.23 -3.01
C ALA A 171 -3.43 16.58 -2.64
N ASN A 172 -3.42 15.47 -1.88
CA ASN A 172 -4.60 14.67 -1.56
C ASN A 172 -5.42 14.29 -2.80
N GLN A 173 -4.73 13.86 -3.87
CA GLN A 173 -5.36 13.50 -5.15
C GLN A 173 -6.53 12.55 -4.90
N ALA A 174 -7.73 12.91 -5.33
CA ALA A 174 -8.97 12.14 -5.15
C ALA A 174 -9.24 11.66 -3.70
N GLY A 175 -8.77 12.39 -2.69
CA GLY A 175 -8.91 12.05 -1.27
C GLY A 175 -7.96 10.94 -0.79
N SER A 176 -6.92 10.61 -1.55
CA SER A 176 -6.03 9.48 -1.28
C SER A 176 -5.30 9.57 0.07
N ALA A 177 -4.83 10.75 0.47
CA ALA A 177 -4.11 10.92 1.73
C ALA A 177 -5.02 10.64 2.95
N GLU A 178 -6.26 11.14 2.90
CA GLU A 178 -7.26 10.91 3.95
C GLU A 178 -7.62 9.42 4.06
N LYS A 179 -7.78 8.74 2.91
CA LYS A 179 -8.03 7.29 2.85
C LYS A 179 -6.88 6.46 3.41
N ILE A 180 -5.64 6.78 3.04
CA ILE A 180 -4.44 6.11 3.56
C ILE A 180 -4.33 6.33 5.08
N MET A 181 -4.53 7.56 5.56
CA MET A 181 -4.52 7.85 7.00
C MET A 181 -5.62 7.09 7.74
N ALA A 182 -6.84 7.05 7.21
CA ALA A 182 -7.95 6.33 7.82
C ALA A 182 -7.66 4.82 7.91
N PHE A 183 -7.10 4.24 6.85
CA PHE A 183 -6.70 2.84 6.80
C PHE A 183 -5.61 2.51 7.83
N ASN A 184 -4.51 3.28 7.87
CA ASN A 184 -3.41 3.05 8.81
C ASN A 184 -3.85 3.20 10.28
N ARG A 185 -4.77 4.13 10.56
CA ARG A 185 -5.35 4.29 11.91
C ARG A 185 -6.19 3.08 12.33
N LEU A 186 -6.92 2.44 11.39
CA LEU A 186 -7.65 1.23 11.71
C LEU A 186 -6.69 0.09 12.06
N GLN A 187 -5.59 -0.06 11.32
CA GLN A 187 -4.56 -1.07 11.64
C GLN A 187 -3.92 -0.85 13.02
N SER A 188 -3.61 0.39 13.38
CA SER A 188 -2.99 0.68 14.68
C SER A 188 -3.92 0.46 15.87
N LEU A 189 -5.24 0.40 15.63
CA LEU A 189 -6.26 0.14 16.66
C LEU A 189 -6.58 -1.36 16.80
N GLU A 190 -6.14 -2.21 15.86
CA GLU A 190 -6.32 -3.66 15.89
C GLU A 190 -4.99 -4.44 15.98
N PRO A 191 -4.08 -4.18 16.94
CA PRO A 191 -2.99 -5.11 17.17
C PRO A 191 -3.56 -6.37 17.85
N GLY A 192 -3.91 -7.40 17.06
CA GLY A 192 -4.06 -8.77 17.57
C GLY A 192 -5.37 -9.53 17.32
N LEU A 193 -6.26 -9.11 16.42
CA LEU A 193 -7.43 -9.93 16.09
C LEU A 193 -7.14 -10.92 14.94
N ASN A 194 -6.81 -12.15 15.35
CA ASN A 194 -6.90 -13.35 14.52
C ASN A 194 -8.36 -13.55 14.06
N PRO A 195 -8.70 -13.67 12.77
CA PRO A 195 -10.08 -13.76 12.30
C PRO A 195 -10.83 -15.07 12.59
N GLN A 196 -10.38 -15.87 13.56
CA GLN A 196 -11.07 -17.10 13.97
C GLN A 196 -11.17 -17.21 15.48
N ALA A 197 -12.16 -16.53 16.07
CA ALA A 197 -12.90 -17.02 17.24
C ALA A 197 -14.10 -16.10 17.54
N ASP A 198 -15.26 -16.74 17.65
CA ASP A 198 -16.44 -16.35 18.44
C ASP A 198 -17.33 -15.20 17.96
N VAL A 199 -18.29 -15.57 17.11
CA VAL A 199 -19.60 -14.92 17.03
C VAL A 199 -20.48 -15.47 18.15
N ASN A 200 -20.82 -14.65 19.14
CA ASN A 200 -22.03 -14.83 19.93
C ASN A 200 -22.69 -13.47 20.18
N ILE A 201 -23.84 -13.25 19.55
CA ILE A 201 -24.65 -12.05 19.68
C ILE A 201 -25.65 -12.25 20.83
N SER A 202 -25.67 -11.30 21.77
CA SER A 202 -26.81 -11.05 22.64
C SER A 202 -26.95 -9.54 22.90
N SER A 203 -28.19 -9.08 22.87
CA SER A 203 -28.70 -7.71 22.83
C SER A 203 -28.67 -6.96 24.18
N GLY A 204 -28.42 -5.65 24.14
CA GLY A 204 -28.86 -4.71 25.20
C GLY A 204 -27.93 -3.52 25.44
N GLN A 205 -28.39 -2.30 25.09
CA GLN A 205 -27.81 -0.97 25.37
C GLN A 205 -26.28 -0.84 25.24
N SER A 206 -25.83 -0.28 24.10
CA SER A 206 -24.45 0.19 23.96
C SER A 206 -24.08 1.12 25.13
N PRO A 207 -22.97 0.88 25.85
CA PRO A 207 -22.54 1.77 26.92
C PRO A 207 -22.39 3.19 26.36
N VAL A 208 -22.85 4.19 27.11
CA VAL A 208 -22.69 5.60 26.76
C VAL A 208 -21.19 5.91 26.79
N LYS A 209 -20.58 5.93 25.61
CA LYS A 209 -19.13 6.13 25.45
C LYS A 209 -18.79 7.56 25.83
N SER A 210 -17.93 7.74 26.83
CA SER A 210 -17.48 9.06 27.28
C SER A 210 -16.08 9.34 26.75
N GLY A 211 -15.81 10.59 26.34
CA GLY A 211 -14.51 11.03 25.83
C GLY A 211 -13.95 12.18 26.66
N THR A 212 -12.63 12.25 26.78
CA THR A 212 -11.91 13.35 27.44
C THR A 212 -10.97 14.03 26.46
N VAL A 213 -11.03 15.36 26.38
CA VAL A 213 -10.20 16.16 25.48
C VAL A 213 -8.74 16.19 25.93
N THR A 214 -7.80 15.86 25.05
CA THR A 214 -6.36 15.83 25.35
C THR A 214 -5.60 17.07 24.87
N ALA A 215 -6.11 17.78 23.86
CA ALA A 215 -5.52 19.03 23.37
C ALA A 215 -5.70 20.19 24.36
N SER A 216 -4.77 21.15 24.36
CA SER A 216 -4.91 22.40 25.15
C SER A 216 -6.23 23.11 24.85
N VAL A 217 -6.59 23.19 23.57
CA VAL A 217 -7.89 23.66 23.07
C VAL A 217 -8.26 22.83 21.84
N LEU A 218 -9.48 22.29 21.81
CA LEU A 218 -10.01 21.49 20.71
C LEU A 218 -11.16 22.22 20.02
N ASN A 219 -11.07 22.35 18.70
CA ASN A 219 -12.15 22.88 17.87
C ASN A 219 -13.28 21.84 17.75
N VAL A 220 -14.50 22.27 18.05
CA VAL A 220 -15.73 21.55 17.74
C VAL A 220 -16.29 22.14 16.45
N ARG A 221 -16.56 21.30 15.46
CA ARG A 221 -17.00 21.71 14.12
C ARG A 221 -18.44 21.31 13.82
N SER A 222 -19.03 21.98 12.84
CA SER A 222 -20.40 21.70 12.36
C SER A 222 -20.53 20.34 11.66
N GLY A 223 -19.44 19.80 11.11
CA GLY A 223 -19.39 18.52 10.41
C GLY A 223 -18.03 17.83 10.57
N ALA A 224 -17.96 16.55 10.21
CA ALA A 224 -16.71 15.78 10.18
C ALA A 224 -15.83 16.27 9.02
N GLY A 225 -14.81 17.08 9.33
CA GLY A 225 -13.85 17.56 8.33
C GLY A 225 -13.26 18.91 8.67
N LEU A 226 -12.05 19.19 8.18
CA LEU A 226 -11.37 20.47 8.39
C LEU A 226 -12.01 21.63 7.63
N HIS A 227 -12.77 21.34 6.57
CA HIS A 227 -13.52 22.31 5.77
C HIS A 227 -14.79 22.81 6.49
N ASN A 228 -15.27 22.09 7.50
CA ASN A 228 -16.46 22.49 8.26
C ASN A 228 -16.14 23.61 9.24
N SER A 229 -17.08 24.54 9.42
CA SER A 229 -16.94 25.69 10.32
C SER A 229 -16.73 25.25 11.78
N VAL A 230 -15.87 25.98 12.50
CA VAL A 230 -15.70 25.80 13.95
C VAL A 230 -16.89 26.46 14.65
N ILE A 231 -17.69 25.67 15.36
CA ILE A 231 -18.88 26.13 16.07
C ILE A 231 -18.60 26.48 17.53
N THR A 232 -17.57 25.88 18.13
CA THR A 232 -17.07 26.25 19.47
C THR A 232 -15.67 25.66 19.69
N LYS A 233 -15.06 25.99 20.83
CA LYS A 233 -13.78 25.44 21.28
C LYS A 233 -13.90 24.95 22.71
N VAL A 234 -13.28 23.83 23.02
CA VAL A 234 -13.29 23.24 24.37
C VAL A 234 -11.87 23.03 24.89
N PRO A 235 -11.58 23.36 26.17
CA PRO A 235 -10.25 23.19 26.73
C PRO A 235 -9.91 21.73 27.04
N ARG A 236 -8.63 21.47 27.30
CA ARG A 236 -8.13 20.18 27.81
C ARG A 236 -8.92 19.70 29.03
N GLY A 237 -9.16 18.39 29.10
CA GLY A 237 -9.88 17.75 30.21
C GLY A 237 -11.40 17.84 30.11
N THR A 238 -11.94 18.55 29.11
CA THR A 238 -13.39 18.59 28.88
C THR A 238 -13.92 17.18 28.62
N LYS A 239 -14.95 16.78 29.37
CA LYS A 239 -15.67 15.53 29.16
C LYS A 239 -16.81 15.72 28.16
N VAL A 240 -16.94 14.77 27.23
CA VAL A 240 -17.98 14.77 26.20
C VAL A 240 -18.63 13.40 26.10
N THR A 241 -19.87 13.36 25.63
CA THR A 241 -20.54 12.10 25.27
C THR A 241 -20.32 11.82 23.80
N VAL A 242 -19.80 10.65 23.45
CA VAL A 242 -19.61 10.24 22.05
C VAL A 242 -20.92 9.63 21.54
N LEU A 243 -21.52 10.28 20.55
CA LEU A 243 -22.79 9.87 19.94
C LEU A 243 -22.57 8.99 18.71
N ASN A 244 -21.59 9.36 17.86
CA ASN A 244 -21.27 8.64 16.64
C ASN A 244 -19.78 8.79 16.30
N LYS A 245 -19.28 7.95 15.39
CA LYS A 245 -17.90 7.96 14.91
C LYS A 245 -17.89 7.95 13.39
N GLU A 246 -17.09 8.84 12.82
CA GLU A 246 -16.69 8.82 11.41
C GLU A 246 -15.16 8.71 11.32
N PRO A 247 -14.59 8.35 10.15
CA PRO A 247 -13.14 8.26 9.99
C PRO A 247 -12.43 9.56 10.42
N GLY A 248 -11.68 9.51 11.53
CA GLY A 248 -10.94 10.65 12.07
C GLY A 248 -11.75 11.63 12.94
N TRP A 249 -13.06 11.38 13.13
CA TRP A 249 -13.96 12.30 13.82
C TRP A 249 -14.90 11.60 14.80
N TYR A 250 -15.16 12.24 15.93
CA TYR A 250 -16.25 11.87 16.83
C TYR A 250 -17.35 12.92 16.76
N ASN A 251 -18.59 12.46 16.57
CA ASN A 251 -19.74 13.27 16.87
C ASN A 251 -19.96 13.22 18.39
N VAL A 252 -19.90 14.38 19.02
CA VAL A 252 -19.92 14.50 20.48
C VAL A 252 -20.99 15.47 20.94
N LYS A 253 -21.57 15.17 22.11
CA LYS A 253 -22.43 16.08 22.86
C LYS A 253 -21.67 16.67 24.03
N LEU A 254 -21.63 17.99 24.10
CA LEU A 254 -21.04 18.75 25.20
C LEU A 254 -21.99 18.82 26.40
N ALA A 255 -21.47 19.20 27.57
CA ALA A 255 -22.27 19.33 28.81
C ALA A 255 -23.42 20.35 28.69
N ASN A 256 -23.26 21.39 27.86
CA ASN A 256 -24.31 22.38 27.57
C ASN A 256 -25.36 21.89 26.56
N GLY A 257 -25.28 20.63 26.11
CA GLY A 257 -26.19 20.03 25.14
C GLY A 257 -25.83 20.26 23.67
N GLN A 258 -24.84 21.11 23.36
CA GLN A 258 -24.41 21.37 21.99
C GLN A 258 -23.76 20.11 21.38
N VAL A 259 -24.18 19.77 20.16
CA VAL A 259 -23.64 18.64 19.39
C VAL A 259 -22.73 19.16 18.29
N GLY A 260 -21.60 18.51 18.09
CA GLY A 260 -20.67 18.82 17.01
C GLY A 260 -19.63 17.75 16.81
N TRP A 261 -18.68 18.03 15.92
CA TRP A 261 -17.66 17.07 15.51
C TRP A 261 -16.28 17.50 16.00
N VAL A 262 -15.56 16.59 16.62
CA VAL A 262 -14.19 16.81 17.09
C VAL A 262 -13.25 15.80 16.43
N SER A 263 -12.01 16.21 16.20
CA SER A 263 -10.98 15.30 15.71
C SER A 263 -10.72 14.21 16.75
N ALA A 264 -10.73 12.95 16.30
CA ALA A 264 -10.50 11.79 17.14
C ALA A 264 -9.09 11.76 17.76
N ASP A 265 -8.13 12.46 17.15
CA ASP A 265 -6.73 12.53 17.61
C ASP A 265 -6.61 13.22 18.98
N TYR A 266 -7.61 14.00 19.35
CA TYR A 266 -7.61 14.81 20.57
C TYR A 266 -8.65 14.37 21.59
N LEU A 267 -9.14 13.12 21.48
CA LEU A 267 -10.12 12.55 22.38
C LEU A 267 -9.68 11.17 22.88
N THR A 268 -9.50 11.03 24.19
CA THR A 268 -9.37 9.71 24.84
C THR A 268 -10.77 9.21 25.18
N VAL A 269 -11.21 8.13 24.55
CA VAL A 269 -12.53 7.51 24.80
C VAL A 269 -12.37 6.40 25.83
N ASN A 270 -13.12 6.48 26.91
CA ASN A 270 -13.21 5.42 27.90
C ASN A 270 -14.41 4.54 27.55
N PHE A 271 -14.15 3.26 27.32
CA PHE A 271 -15.14 2.23 27.05
C PHE A 271 -15.62 1.59 28.35
#